data_AF-A0A918FP51-F1
#
_entry.id   AF-A0A918FP51-F1
#
_cell.length_a   1.000
_cell.length_b   1.000
_cell.length_c   1.000
_cell.angle_alpha   90.00
_cell.angle_beta   90.00
_cell.angle_gamma   90.00
#
_symmetry.space_group_name_H-M   'P 1'
#
loop_
_entity.id
_entity.type
_entity.pdbx_description
1 polymer ?
#
loop_
_entity_poly.entity_id
_entity_poly.type
_entity_poly.pdbx_seq_one_letter_code
_entity_poly.pdbx_strand_id
1 'polypeptide(L)'
;MIRALVGVWLFGGLRMDEIRRLELECVRWDQATDRDSGETYRVCLLHIPANKTTAAFSKPVDPIVGELIDAWKDVRPAQPDITDRKTAQRRQHLFCYRAQLIGSAYLNDKLIPILCAKAGIPESDSRGALTSHRARATIATQLLNAKDPLSLADLQQ
;
A
#
# COMPACT_ATOMS: atom_id res chain seq x y z
N MET A 1 10.78 7.19 4.27
CA MET A 1 10.30 6.54 3.02
C MET A 1 10.07 5.04 3.17
N ILE A 2 11.11 4.23 3.40
CA ILE A 2 11.00 2.75 3.32
C ILE A 2 9.99 2.17 4.31
N ARG A 3 9.91 2.69 5.54
CA ARG A 3 8.88 2.26 6.51
C ARG A 3 7.46 2.46 5.99
N ALA A 4 7.14 3.64 5.44
CA ALA A 4 5.86 3.91 4.80
C ALA A 4 5.58 3.01 3.60
N LEU A 5 6.59 2.76 2.76
CA LEU A 5 6.48 1.85 1.62
C LEU A 5 6.12 0.42 2.06
N VAL A 6 6.79 -0.08 3.10
CA VAL A 6 6.51 -1.41 3.67
C VAL A 6 5.10 -1.45 4.26
N GLY A 7 4.71 -0.43 5.03
CA GLY A 7 3.36 -0.34 5.62
C GLY A 7 2.26 -0.37 4.54
N VAL A 8 2.39 0.47 3.51
CA VAL A 8 1.46 0.49 2.37
C VAL A 8 1.43 -0.86 1.64
N TRP A 9 2.58 -1.48 1.41
CA TRP A 9 2.64 -2.78 0.71
C TRP A 9 1.96 -3.89 1.51
N LEU A 10 2.25 -4.00 2.80
CA LEU A 10 1.73 -5.08 3.66
C LEU A 10 0.26 -4.90 4.01
N PHE A 11 -0.14 -3.71 4.44
CA PHE A 11 -1.49 -3.46 4.96
C PHE A 11 -2.44 -2.85 3.93
N GLY A 12 -1.92 -2.35 2.81
CA GLY A 12 -2.76 -1.83 1.73
C GLY A 12 -3.19 -2.89 0.72
N GLY A 13 -2.40 -3.95 0.51
CA GLY A 13 -2.70 -4.97 -0.50
C GLY A 13 -2.68 -4.43 -1.94
N LEU A 14 -1.92 -3.36 -2.20
CA LEU A 14 -1.83 -2.69 -3.50
C LEU A 14 -0.86 -3.43 -4.45
N ARG A 15 -1.10 -3.28 -5.75
CA ARG A 15 -0.12 -3.61 -6.80
C ARG A 15 1.01 -2.57 -6.80
N MET A 16 2.20 -2.97 -7.24
CA MET A 16 3.34 -2.04 -7.30
C MET A 16 3.06 -0.78 -8.13
N ASP A 17 2.34 -0.89 -9.26
CA ASP A 17 1.97 0.29 -10.07
C ASP A 17 1.03 1.25 -9.31
N GLU A 18 0.15 0.74 -8.45
CA GLU A 18 -0.72 1.56 -7.59
C GLU A 18 0.12 2.24 -6.50
N ILE A 19 1.00 1.50 -5.81
CA ILE A 19 1.90 2.04 -4.77
C ILE A 19 2.75 3.19 -5.33
N ARG A 20 3.38 3.00 -6.49
CA ARG A 20 4.24 4.02 -7.12
C ARG A 20 3.49 5.30 -7.45
N ARG A 21 2.20 5.19 -7.74
CA ARG A 21 1.38 6.29 -8.22
C ARG A 21 0.54 6.93 -7.12
N LEU A 22 0.61 6.46 -5.87
CA LEU A 22 0.00 7.14 -4.74
C LEU A 22 0.41 8.61 -4.73
N GLU A 23 -0.59 9.50 -4.70
CA GLU A 23 -0.40 10.94 -4.58
C GLU A 23 0.07 11.30 -3.17
N LEU A 24 0.66 12.48 -3.00
CA LEU A 24 1.18 12.93 -1.69
C LEU A 24 0.09 12.99 -0.62
N GLU A 25 -1.12 13.41 -1.00
CA GLU A 25 -2.30 13.51 -0.13
C GLU A 25 -3.22 12.28 -0.27
N CYS A 26 -2.63 11.08 -0.40
CA CYS A 26 -3.41 9.85 -0.56
C CYS A 26 -4.06 9.34 0.74
N VAL A 27 -3.88 10.01 1.88
CA VAL A 27 -4.48 9.62 3.16
C VAL A 27 -5.52 10.65 3.58
N ARG A 28 -6.70 10.16 3.95
CA ARG A 28 -7.73 10.92 4.65
C ARG A 28 -8.05 10.22 5.97
N TRP A 29 -8.02 10.97 7.06
CA TRP A 29 -8.48 10.49 8.35
C TRP A 29 -9.99 10.73 8.50
N ASP A 30 -10.71 9.73 9.00
CA ASP A 30 -12.15 9.78 9.29
C ASP A 30 -12.44 9.18 10.67
N GLN A 31 -13.70 9.21 11.10
CA GLN A 31 -14.17 8.59 12.34
C GLN A 31 -15.31 7.62 12.04
N ALA A 32 -15.28 6.47 12.71
CA ALA A 32 -16.38 5.51 12.70
C ALA A 32 -16.76 5.14 14.13
N THR A 33 -17.96 4.59 14.29
CA THR A 33 -18.48 4.14 15.58
C THR A 33 -18.68 2.63 15.53
N ASP A 34 -18.14 1.93 16.51
CA ASP A 34 -18.41 0.51 16.69
C ASP A 34 -19.89 0.29 17.00
N ARG A 35 -20.52 -0.66 16.30
CA ARG A 35 -21.98 -0.87 16.40
C ARG A 35 -22.40 -1.51 17.72
N ASP A 36 -21.50 -2.27 18.35
CA ASP A 36 -21.80 -3.06 19.54
C ASP A 36 -21.41 -2.28 20.82
N SER A 37 -20.26 -1.63 20.82
CA SER A 37 -19.77 -0.85 21.98
C SER A 37 -20.19 0.62 21.96
N GLY A 38 -20.53 1.18 20.80
CA GLY A 38 -20.77 2.62 20.63
C GLY A 38 -19.51 3.48 20.68
N GLU A 39 -18.33 2.88 20.77
CA GLU A 39 -17.06 3.59 20.87
C GLU A 39 -16.64 4.16 19.50
N THR A 40 -16.18 5.41 19.49
CA THR A 40 -15.64 6.04 18.27
C THR A 40 -14.18 5.69 18.09
N TYR A 41 -13.80 5.27 16.88
CA TYR A 41 -12.42 4.98 16.50
C TYR A 41 -12.03 5.71 15.21
N ARG A 42 -10.72 5.92 15.03
CA ARG A 42 -10.16 6.59 13.84
C ARG A 42 -10.05 5.60 12.68
N VAL A 43 -10.47 6.05 11.50
CA VAL A 43 -10.34 5.29 10.25
C VAL A 43 -9.32 5.98 9.35
N CYS A 44 -8.34 5.22 8.86
CA CYS A 44 -7.42 5.67 7.83
C CYS A 44 -7.96 5.27 6.45
N LEU A 45 -8.43 6.23 5.66
CA LEU A 45 -8.84 6.00 4.28
C LEU A 45 -7.65 6.27 3.35
N LEU A 46 -7.23 5.24 2.62
CA LEU A 46 -6.20 5.34 1.60
C LEU A 46 -6.85 5.50 0.22
N HIS A 47 -6.55 6.61 -0.46
CA HIS A 47 -6.96 6.87 -1.83
C HIS A 47 -6.01 6.18 -2.82
N ILE A 48 -6.55 5.25 -3.60
CA ILE A 48 -5.82 4.40 -4.54
C ILE A 48 -6.06 4.93 -5.95
N PRO A 49 -5.00 5.21 -6.73
CA PRO A 49 -5.14 5.73 -8.08
C PRO A 49 -5.71 4.67 -9.03
N ALA A 50 -6.40 5.14 -10.07
CA ALA A 50 -6.97 4.26 -11.09
C ALA A 50 -5.90 3.36 -11.73
N ASN A 51 -6.26 2.10 -12.01
CA ASN A 51 -5.43 1.13 -12.71
C ASN A 51 -6.04 0.76 -14.08
N LYS A 52 -5.66 -0.38 -14.68
CA LYS A 52 -6.19 -0.79 -16.01
C LYS A 52 -7.69 -1.16 -15.96
N THR A 53 -8.15 -1.69 -14.82
CA THR A 53 -9.46 -2.33 -14.66
C THR A 53 -10.37 -1.64 -13.66
N THR A 54 -9.82 -0.73 -12.85
CA THR A 54 -10.50 -0.12 -11.70
C THR A 54 -10.26 1.38 -11.73
N ALA A 55 -11.33 2.17 -11.56
CA ALA A 55 -11.26 3.62 -11.35
C ALA A 55 -10.51 3.95 -10.05
N ALA A 56 -10.21 5.22 -9.81
CA ALA A 56 -9.68 5.63 -8.51
C ALA A 56 -10.76 5.43 -7.42
N PHE A 57 -10.34 4.98 -6.24
CA PHE A 57 -11.25 4.69 -5.14
C PHE A 57 -10.53 4.89 -3.81
N SER A 58 -11.28 4.94 -2.71
CA SER A 58 -10.71 5.01 -1.37
C SER A 58 -11.18 3.83 -0.56
N LYS A 59 -10.29 3.24 0.23
CA LYS A 59 -10.64 2.13 1.13
C LYS A 59 -10.03 2.31 2.52
N PRO A 60 -10.66 1.75 3.57
CA PRO A 60 -10.04 1.71 4.88
C PRO A 60 -8.80 0.82 4.85
N VAL A 61 -7.77 1.25 5.57
CA VAL A 61 -6.55 0.48 5.87
C VAL A 61 -6.23 0.62 7.34
N ASP A 62 -5.32 -0.23 7.84
CA ASP A 62 -4.82 -0.11 9.21
C ASP A 62 -4.29 1.32 9.47
N PRO A 63 -4.65 1.97 10.61
CA PRO A 63 -4.17 3.30 10.97
C PRO A 63 -2.64 3.46 10.90
N ILE A 64 -1.87 2.41 11.13
CA ILE A 64 -0.41 2.46 11.04
C ILE A 64 0.08 2.87 9.64
N VAL A 65 -0.70 2.61 8.59
CA VAL A 65 -0.38 3.06 7.23
C VAL A 65 -0.37 4.58 7.17
N GLY A 66 -1.42 5.22 7.70
CA GLY A 66 -1.54 6.67 7.75
C GLY A 66 -0.42 7.29 8.58
N GLU A 67 -0.15 6.75 9.77
CA GLU A 67 0.92 7.23 10.65
C GLU A 67 2.30 7.14 10.01
N LEU A 68 2.59 6.03 9.31
CA LEU A 68 3.86 5.87 8.60
C LEU A 68 3.97 6.82 7.40
N ILE A 69 2.85 7.09 6.71
CA ILE A 69 2.80 8.06 5.61
C ILE A 69 3.05 9.47 6.15
N ASP A 70 2.37 9.88 7.21
CA ASP A 70 2.52 11.20 7.83
C ASP A 70 3.97 11.39 8.31
N ALA A 71 4.54 10.41 9.01
CA ALA A 71 5.95 10.44 9.42
C ALA A 71 6.92 10.50 8.24
N TRP A 72 6.56 9.95 7.07
CA TRP A 72 7.35 10.13 5.86
C TRP A 72 7.18 11.53 5.28
N LYS A 73 5.95 12.06 5.19
CA LYS A 73 5.66 13.41 4.68
C LYS A 73 6.46 14.47 5.44
N ASP A 74 6.58 14.35 6.77
CA ASP A 74 7.28 15.30 7.63
C ASP A 74 8.77 15.46 7.29
N VAL A 75 9.44 14.37 6.89
CA VAL A 75 10.88 14.37 6.59
C VAL A 75 11.17 14.28 5.09
N ARG A 76 10.14 14.22 4.25
CA ARG A 76 10.27 14.10 2.80
C ARG A 76 10.76 15.44 2.22
N PRO A 77 11.89 15.47 1.50
CA PRO A 77 12.33 16.68 0.81
C PRO A 77 11.31 17.11 -0.24
N ALA A 78 11.19 18.42 -0.47
CA ALA A 78 10.34 18.96 -1.53
C ALA A 78 10.63 18.27 -2.88
N GLN A 79 9.56 17.87 -3.57
CA GLN A 79 9.63 17.25 -4.89
C GLN A 79 8.79 18.07 -5.87
N PRO A 80 9.17 18.12 -7.16
CA PRO A 80 8.34 18.75 -8.17
C PRO A 80 7.10 17.89 -8.49
N ASP A 81 6.11 18.51 -9.11
CA ASP A 81 5.04 17.78 -9.78
C ASP A 81 5.60 17.03 -10.99
N ILE A 82 5.40 15.72 -11.01
CA ILE A 82 5.75 14.85 -12.13
C ILE A 82 4.47 14.35 -12.80
N THR A 83 4.56 14.06 -14.09
CA THR A 83 3.41 13.61 -14.88
C THR A 83 3.09 12.16 -14.54
N ASP A 84 1.87 11.91 -14.05
CA ASP A 84 1.35 10.56 -13.94
C ASP A 84 1.10 10.00 -15.36
N ARG A 85 1.81 8.91 -15.69
CA ARG A 85 1.74 8.27 -17.00
C ARG A 85 0.33 7.80 -17.41
N LYS A 86 -0.56 7.49 -16.46
CA LYS A 86 -1.93 7.02 -16.78
C LYS A 86 -2.93 8.15 -16.91
N THR A 87 -2.82 9.20 -16.10
CA THR A 87 -3.82 10.29 -16.07
C THR A 87 -3.36 11.54 -16.82
N ALA A 88 -2.07 11.60 -17.19
CA ALA A 88 -1.39 12.78 -17.73
C ALA A 88 -1.43 14.02 -16.82
N GLN A 89 -1.90 13.87 -15.57
CA GLN A 89 -1.93 14.96 -14.60
C GLN A 89 -0.56 15.15 -13.97
N ARG A 90 -0.21 16.39 -13.67
CA ARG A 90 0.99 16.74 -12.89
C ARG A 90 0.62 16.78 -11.42
N ARG A 91 1.25 15.92 -10.62
CA ARG A 91 0.99 15.80 -9.17
C ARG A 91 2.30 15.47 -8.45
N GLN A 92 2.33 15.74 -7.15
CA GLN A 92 3.33 15.14 -6.28
C GLN A 92 2.93 13.71 -5.92
N HIS A 93 3.83 12.77 -6.15
CA HIS A 93 3.66 11.39 -5.68
C HIS A 93 4.36 11.17 -4.34
N LEU A 94 3.75 10.32 -3.51
CA LEU A 94 4.21 10.01 -2.16
C LEU A 94 5.64 9.42 -2.17
N PHE A 95 5.88 8.41 -3.01
CA PHE A 95 7.16 7.71 -3.11
C PHE A 95 8.01 8.25 -4.27
N CYS A 96 8.41 9.50 -4.13
CA CYS A 96 9.28 10.21 -5.07
C CYS A 96 10.51 10.77 -4.34
N TYR A 97 11.69 10.64 -4.95
CA TYR A 97 12.93 11.23 -4.48
C TYR A 97 13.76 11.70 -5.67
N ARG A 98 14.24 12.96 -5.62
CA ARG A 98 14.95 13.62 -6.73
C ARG A 98 14.17 13.55 -8.04
N ALA A 99 12.87 13.86 -7.98
CA ALA A 99 11.95 13.84 -9.12
C ALA A 99 11.81 12.47 -9.82
N GLN A 100 12.17 11.38 -9.14
CA GLN A 100 12.03 10.02 -9.65
C GLN A 100 11.13 9.20 -8.72
N LEU A 101 10.16 8.51 -9.33
CA LEU A 101 9.38 7.50 -8.62
C LEU A 101 10.29 6.35 -8.23
N ILE A 102 9.94 5.69 -7.12
CA ILE A 102 10.53 4.40 -6.79
C ILE A 102 10.40 3.42 -7.96
N GLY A 103 11.41 2.57 -8.19
CA GLY A 103 11.44 1.63 -9.32
C GLY A 103 10.34 0.57 -9.25
N SER A 104 9.82 0.12 -10.40
CA SER A 104 8.80 -0.94 -10.50
C SER A 104 9.25 -2.27 -9.93
N ALA A 105 10.54 -2.56 -9.97
CA ALA A 105 11.09 -3.81 -9.49
C ALA A 105 11.62 -3.69 -8.05
N TYR A 106 11.62 -2.50 -7.45
CA TYR A 106 12.29 -2.25 -6.16
C TYR A 106 11.83 -3.19 -5.04
N LEU A 107 10.53 -3.46 -4.95
CA LEU A 107 10.01 -4.40 -3.95
C LEU A 107 10.61 -5.79 -4.12
N ASN A 108 10.58 -6.34 -5.33
CA ASN A 108 10.98 -7.72 -5.59
C ASN A 108 12.51 -7.87 -5.66
N ASP A 109 13.22 -6.90 -6.24
CA ASP A 109 14.65 -7.03 -6.53
C ASP A 109 15.54 -6.55 -5.38
N LYS A 110 14.99 -5.80 -4.42
CA LYS A 110 15.73 -5.18 -3.32
C LYS A 110 15.06 -5.38 -1.98
N LEU A 111 13.85 -4.86 -1.79
CA LEU A 111 13.25 -4.78 -0.46
C LEU A 111 12.92 -6.15 0.12
N ILE A 112 12.24 -7.02 -0.64
CA ILE A 112 11.86 -8.36 -0.20
C ILE A 112 13.11 -9.21 0.12
N PRO A 113 14.14 -9.28 -0.76
CA PRO A 113 15.40 -9.96 -0.43
C PRO A 113 16.02 -9.47 0.88
N ILE A 114 16.11 -8.15 1.08
CA ILE A 114 16.67 -7.56 2.31
C ILE A 114 15.85 -7.97 3.54
N LEU A 115 14.52 -7.96 3.45
CA LEU A 115 13.65 -8.37 4.54
C LEU A 115 13.78 -9.87 4.85
N CYS A 116 13.86 -10.72 3.82
CA CYS A 116 14.05 -12.15 3.97
C CYS A 116 15.38 -12.45 4.67
N ALA A 117 16.48 -11.86 4.18
CA ALA A 117 17.80 -11.98 4.78
C ALA A 117 17.81 -11.50 6.24
N LYS A 118 17.14 -10.37 6.52
CA LYS A 118 17.04 -9.82 7.89
C LYS A 118 16.26 -10.72 8.83
N ALA A 119 15.23 -11.40 8.34
CA ALA A 119 14.40 -12.32 9.11
C ALA A 119 14.96 -13.75 9.19
N GLY A 120 16.05 -14.05 8.47
CA GLY A 120 16.61 -15.40 8.40
C GLY A 120 15.72 -16.39 7.67
N ILE A 121 14.90 -15.92 6.72
CA ILE A 121 14.01 -16.76 5.92
C ILE A 121 14.47 -16.84 4.46
N PRO A 122 14.15 -17.93 3.73
CA PRO A 122 14.47 -18.05 2.31
C PRO A 122 13.77 -16.99 1.44
N GLU A 123 14.40 -16.60 0.34
CA GLU A 123 13.79 -15.72 -0.69
C GLU A 123 12.84 -16.49 -1.63
N SER A 124 12.70 -17.80 -1.47
CA SER A 124 11.85 -18.66 -2.27
C SER A 124 11.28 -19.82 -1.46
N ASP A 125 10.17 -20.39 -1.94
CA ASP A 125 9.57 -21.62 -1.42
C ASP A 125 9.34 -22.63 -2.55
N SER A 126 8.61 -23.71 -2.26
CA SER A 126 8.26 -24.74 -3.25
C SER A 126 7.45 -24.22 -4.46
N ARG A 127 6.93 -23.00 -4.40
CA ARG A 127 6.18 -22.34 -5.49
C ARG A 127 7.00 -21.24 -6.18
N GLY A 128 8.29 -21.10 -5.87
CA GLY A 128 9.22 -20.15 -6.49
C GLY A 128 9.57 -18.96 -5.59
N ALA A 129 10.03 -17.86 -6.19
CA ALA A 129 10.47 -16.66 -5.46
C ALA A 129 9.33 -16.01 -4.65
N LEU A 130 9.62 -15.52 -3.45
CA LEU A 130 8.72 -14.67 -2.67
C LEU A 130 8.66 -13.30 -3.34
N THR A 131 7.48 -12.90 -3.80
CA THR A 131 7.28 -11.64 -4.53
C THR A 131 6.15 -10.84 -3.92
N SER A 132 6.13 -9.53 -4.19
CA SER A 132 5.04 -8.63 -3.80
C SER A 132 3.68 -9.13 -4.31
N HIS A 133 3.62 -9.66 -5.52
CA HIS A 133 2.40 -10.26 -6.08
C HIS A 133 1.93 -11.47 -5.27
N ARG A 134 2.86 -12.37 -4.92
CA ARG A 134 2.54 -13.57 -4.13
C ARG A 134 2.13 -13.22 -2.71
N ALA A 135 2.82 -12.28 -2.06
CA ALA A 135 2.43 -11.80 -0.73
C ALA A 135 0.99 -11.27 -0.72
N ARG A 136 0.63 -10.45 -1.71
CA ARG A 136 -0.74 -9.94 -1.89
C ARG A 136 -1.75 -11.07 -2.11
N ALA A 137 -1.43 -12.04 -2.95
CA ALA A 137 -2.30 -13.20 -3.19
C ALA A 137 -2.50 -14.05 -1.92
N THR A 138 -1.42 -14.29 -1.16
CA THR A 138 -1.46 -15.01 0.12
C THR A 138 -2.37 -14.33 1.12
N ILE A 139 -2.28 -13.00 1.29
CA ILE A 139 -3.16 -12.25 2.20
C ILE A 139 -4.62 -12.40 1.78
N ALA A 140 -4.94 -12.23 0.50
CA ALA A 140 -6.30 -12.40 0.00
C ALA A 140 -6.84 -13.82 0.26
N THR A 141 -6.01 -14.85 0.05
CA THR A 141 -6.38 -16.24 0.37
C THR A 141 -6.55 -16.46 1.87
N GLN A 142 -5.72 -15.86 2.72
CA GLN A 142 -5.85 -15.98 4.18
C GLN A 142 -7.13 -15.34 4.68
N LEU A 143 -7.49 -14.16 4.16
CA LEU A 143 -8.74 -13.47 4.50
C LEU A 143 -9.98 -14.23 4.02
N LEU A 144 -9.91 -14.85 2.84
CA LEU A 144 -11.01 -15.69 2.31
C LEU A 144 -11.22 -16.98 3.11
N ASN A 145 -10.15 -17.52 3.71
CA ASN A 145 -10.17 -18.78 4.46
C ASN A 145 -10.07 -18.57 5.99
N ALA A 146 -10.26 -17.34 6.47
CA ALA A 146 -10.26 -17.05 7.89
C ALA A 146 -11.45 -17.73 8.60
N LYS A 147 -11.35 -17.86 9.93
CA LYS A 147 -12.46 -18.41 10.74
C LYS A 147 -13.76 -17.64 10.50
N ASP A 148 -13.64 -16.32 10.42
CA ASP A 148 -14.69 -15.38 10.02
C ASP A 148 -14.28 -14.80 8.65
N PRO A 149 -14.65 -15.47 7.54
CA PRO A 149 -14.11 -15.15 6.21
C PRO A 149 -14.75 -13.91 5.62
N LEU A 150 -13.95 -13.13 4.89
CA LEU A 150 -14.45 -12.06 4.04
C LEU A 150 -15.07 -12.64 2.76
N SER A 151 -16.19 -12.07 2.30
CA SER A 151 -16.77 -12.47 1.03
C SER A 151 -15.90 -12.01 -0.13
N LEU A 152 -16.08 -12.61 -1.33
CA LEU A 152 -15.40 -12.13 -2.53
C LEU A 152 -15.76 -10.67 -2.85
N ALA A 153 -16.98 -10.24 -2.52
CA ALA A 153 -17.39 -8.86 -2.70
C ALA A 153 -16.61 -7.92 -1.76
N ASP A 154 -16.36 -8.34 -0.52
CA ASP A 154 -15.57 -7.55 0.44
C ASP A 154 -14.09 -7.46 0.03
N LEU A 155 -13.54 -8.52 -0.57
CA LEU A 155 -12.15 -8.56 -1.06
C LEU A 155 -11.92 -7.79 -2.37
N GLN A 156 -12.99 -7.48 -3.11
CA GLN A 156 -12.93 -6.73 -4.37
C GLN A 156 -13.04 -5.22 -4.19
N GLN A 157 -13.35 -4.75 -2.96
CA GLN A 157 -13.35 -3.34 -2.57
C GLN A 157 -11.94 -2.79 -2.37
#